data_AF-A0A1G6ZHA5-F1
#
_entry.id   AF-A0A1G6ZHA5-F1
#
_cell.length_a   1.000
_cell.length_b   1.000
_cell.length_c   1.000
_cell.angle_alpha   90.00
_cell.angle_beta   90.00
_cell.angle_gamma   90.00
#
_symmetry.space_group_name_H-M   'P 1'
#
loop_
_entity.id
_entity.type
_entity.pdbx_description
1 polymer ?
#
loop_
_entity_poly.entity_id
_entity_poly.type
_entity_poly.pdbx_seq_one_letter_code
_entity_poly.pdbx_strand_id
1 'polypeptide(L)'
;MKKRRQNSPAGAYDPAAYEAGASGGSASGAGVLGASVPGASASGVATTPSTPPPHRSSPVLRAIAWSVLALIVIIGIFAGLGVRFGETKPQIPPASPAEQARQKVAIQAARVAETAAALAHGNAGGGANGRAGDGGGNAGGSGDNAGGTATGAGAGSDAGTSAVYEQVQAHANEFLTQLGGVWQPWPSGAPSPYTNPPLDTAAPADPQTSNLLNQVQELREAAIAAAETVVPDTDSSETAAGTDSSETAAVTGAAPNSRPLYLSIALRSHFDAMQIAQAAGLEIPSCEFAAGATVQMDAVSVGRSFAGADPHFLREAAAARQWIETATSRLEPGQRDAQLARIDKLTAFEEGMLQTGMEDMRDIASPYPEDQSSPALLAQGLNTYAGVLVSGPGEPRAALTFACSLYLDDAERATAPALPGLQNPGPA
;
A
#
# COMPACT_ATOMS: atom_id res chain seq x y z
N MET A 1 -50.44 36.92 -15.06
CA MET A 1 -50.20 38.38 -14.99
C MET A 1 -49.14 38.62 -13.91
N LYS A 2 -47.86 38.82 -14.25
CA LYS A 2 -47.15 40.06 -14.65
C LYS A 2 -46.80 41.02 -13.50
N LYS A 3 -45.49 41.05 -13.16
CA LYS A 3 -44.56 42.20 -12.88
C LYS A 3 -43.60 41.79 -11.74
N ARG A 4 -42.28 41.57 -11.90
CA ARG A 4 -41.17 42.21 -12.66
C ARG A 4 -40.81 43.63 -12.19
N ARG A 5 -39.69 43.74 -11.46
CA ARG A 5 -38.60 44.74 -11.53
C ARG A 5 -37.37 44.05 -10.88
N GLN A 6 -36.29 43.65 -11.56
CA GLN A 6 -35.25 44.41 -12.28
C GLN A 6 -34.67 45.58 -11.48
N ASN A 7 -33.42 45.41 -11.00
CA ASN A 7 -32.30 46.33 -11.19
C ASN A 7 -30.96 45.61 -10.86
N SER A 8 -30.17 45.37 -11.90
CA SER A 8 -28.68 45.33 -11.93
C SER A 8 -28.23 46.66 -12.59
N PRO A 9 -26.95 47.09 -12.68
CA PRO A 9 -25.74 46.24 -12.79
C PRO A 9 -24.41 46.82 -12.23
N ALA A 10 -23.35 46.00 -12.34
CA ALA A 10 -22.04 46.32 -12.93
C ALA A 10 -20.85 45.83 -12.09
N GLY A 11 -19.96 45.07 -12.73
CA GLY A 11 -18.64 44.71 -12.21
C GLY A 11 -18.16 43.37 -12.74
N ALA A 12 -17.65 43.37 -13.97
CA ALA A 12 -17.03 42.22 -14.63
C ALA A 12 -15.76 41.75 -13.91
N TYR A 13 -15.48 40.45 -13.96
CA TYR A 13 -14.18 39.88 -13.61
C TYR A 13 -13.85 38.75 -14.59
N ASP A 14 -12.70 38.86 -15.24
CA ASP A 14 -12.00 37.83 -16.03
C ASP A 14 -10.51 37.92 -15.62
N PRO A 15 -9.75 36.80 -15.54
CA PRO A 15 -8.60 36.66 -14.66
C PRO A 15 -7.26 36.76 -15.41
N ALA A 16 -6.22 37.26 -14.73
CA ALA A 16 -4.83 36.83 -14.91
C ALA A 16 -3.88 37.54 -13.93
N ALA A 17 -2.89 36.78 -13.47
CA ALA A 17 -1.57 37.18 -13.01
C ALA A 17 -1.47 38.05 -11.74
N TYR A 18 -1.08 37.38 -10.64
CA TYR A 18 -0.31 38.01 -9.58
C TYR A 18 0.69 36.98 -9.04
N GLU A 19 1.95 37.24 -9.36
CA GLU A 19 3.12 36.72 -8.66
C GLU A 19 3.28 37.43 -7.30
N ALA A 20 3.76 36.64 -6.34
CA ALA A 20 4.69 36.99 -5.28
C ALA A 20 4.24 37.90 -4.12
N GLY A 21 4.46 37.36 -2.92
CA GLY A 21 5.05 38.13 -1.84
C GLY A 21 4.67 37.65 -0.45
N ALA A 22 5.61 37.04 0.29
CA ALA A 22 5.84 37.35 1.70
C ALA A 22 7.13 36.73 2.26
N SER A 23 7.76 37.52 3.14
CA SER A 23 8.93 37.30 4.00
C SER A 23 10.29 37.62 3.33
N GLY A 24 11.14 38.49 3.86
CA GLY A 24 11.19 39.21 5.13
C GLY A 24 12.65 39.29 5.59
N GLY A 25 13.12 40.49 6.01
CA GLY A 25 14.29 40.62 6.90
C GLY A 25 15.57 41.24 6.32
N SER A 26 15.81 42.51 6.69
CA SER A 26 17.01 43.32 6.46
C SER A 26 18.24 42.94 7.32
N ALA A 27 19.45 43.16 6.78
CA ALA A 27 20.55 43.98 7.36
C ALA A 27 21.79 43.89 6.43
N SER A 28 22.08 44.91 5.60
CA SER A 28 22.91 46.11 5.87
C SER A 28 24.44 45.89 5.79
N GLY A 29 25.09 46.57 4.83
CA GLY A 29 26.54 46.80 4.80
C GLY A 29 27.06 47.26 3.43
N ALA A 30 27.21 48.56 3.23
CA ALA A 30 27.49 49.24 1.97
C ALA A 30 28.95 49.72 1.79
N GLY A 31 29.31 50.04 0.53
CA GLY A 31 30.45 50.88 0.09
C GLY A 31 30.96 50.41 -1.28
N VAL A 32 30.54 50.90 -2.46
CA VAL A 32 30.48 52.24 -3.09
C VAL A 32 31.83 52.77 -3.62
N LEU A 33 31.76 53.34 -4.84
CA LEU A 33 32.72 54.08 -5.69
C LEU A 33 33.45 53.19 -6.71
N GLY A 34 33.22 53.24 -8.04
CA GLY A 34 33.10 54.38 -8.99
C GLY A 34 34.31 54.27 -9.94
N ALA A 35 34.36 54.59 -11.23
CA ALA A 35 33.47 55.10 -12.26
C ALA A 35 34.27 55.07 -13.60
N SER A 36 33.57 54.98 -14.75
CA SER A 36 33.95 55.58 -16.04
C SER A 36 35.06 54.98 -16.95
N VAL A 37 34.70 54.93 -18.24
CA VAL A 37 35.35 54.44 -19.49
C VAL A 37 35.72 55.69 -20.36
N PRO A 38 36.15 55.62 -21.64
CA PRO A 38 37.33 55.04 -22.33
C PRO A 38 38.27 56.11 -22.95
N GLY A 39 39.36 55.68 -23.61
CA GLY A 39 40.05 56.53 -24.60
C GLY A 39 41.23 55.86 -25.30
N ALA A 40 41.10 55.64 -26.60
CA ALA A 40 42.07 54.99 -27.48
C ALA A 40 43.22 55.91 -27.95
N SER A 41 44.29 55.27 -28.44
CA SER A 41 45.19 55.66 -29.56
C SER A 41 46.67 55.71 -29.19
N ALA A 42 47.47 54.86 -29.84
CA ALA A 42 48.82 55.20 -30.25
C ALA A 42 49.30 54.26 -31.38
N SER A 43 49.37 54.80 -32.59
CA SER A 43 50.16 54.27 -33.70
C SER A 43 51.65 54.47 -33.43
N GLY A 44 52.47 53.48 -33.81
CA GLY A 44 53.93 53.54 -33.76
C GLY A 44 54.54 52.85 -34.98
N VAL A 45 55.40 53.58 -35.66
CA VAL A 45 55.90 53.46 -37.04
C VAL A 45 56.88 52.29 -37.29
N ALA A 46 56.91 51.87 -38.55
CA ALA A 46 57.71 50.82 -39.17
C ALA A 46 59.24 50.98 -39.05
N THR A 47 59.92 49.84 -38.87
CA THR A 47 61.32 49.63 -39.27
C THR A 47 61.42 48.33 -40.09
N THR A 48 62.31 48.35 -41.06
CA THR A 48 62.46 47.46 -42.22
C THR A 48 62.82 46.00 -41.89
N PRO A 49 62.44 45.03 -42.76
CA PRO A 49 62.73 43.61 -42.56
C PRO A 49 64.15 43.26 -43.01
N SER A 50 64.90 42.61 -42.12
CA SER A 50 66.15 41.92 -42.44
C SER A 50 65.85 40.42 -42.55
N THR A 51 66.05 39.84 -43.73
CA THR A 51 65.78 38.44 -44.07
C THR A 51 66.67 37.47 -43.29
N PRO A 52 66.12 36.45 -42.59
CA PRO A 52 66.85 35.23 -42.22
C PRO A 52 66.60 34.10 -43.25
N PRO A 53 67.54 33.15 -43.39
CA PRO A 53 67.52 32.14 -44.47
C PRO A 53 66.42 31.07 -44.30
N PRO A 54 66.06 30.35 -45.38
CA PRO A 54 65.00 29.34 -45.34
C PRO A 54 65.43 28.10 -44.54
N HIS A 55 64.77 27.84 -43.41
CA HIS A 55 64.85 26.53 -42.76
C HIS A 55 64.06 25.51 -43.59
N ARG A 56 64.80 24.59 -44.23
CA ARG A 56 64.28 23.31 -44.72
C ARG A 56 63.53 22.62 -43.58
N SER A 57 62.19 22.62 -43.63
CA SER A 57 61.39 21.76 -42.77
C SER A 57 61.62 20.31 -43.19
N SER A 58 62.14 19.52 -42.25
CA SER A 58 62.39 18.10 -42.43
C SER A 58 61.07 17.37 -42.78
N PRO A 59 61.08 16.44 -43.76
CA PRO A 59 59.89 15.66 -44.13
C PRO A 59 59.30 14.86 -42.95
N VAL A 60 60.10 14.61 -41.90
CA VAL A 60 59.68 13.93 -40.68
C VAL A 60 58.74 14.79 -39.83
N LEU A 61 58.99 16.11 -39.73
CA LEU A 61 58.11 17.03 -38.99
C LEU A 61 56.75 17.20 -39.69
N ARG A 62 56.72 17.15 -41.03
CA ARG A 62 55.47 17.13 -41.80
C ARG A 62 54.68 15.84 -41.56
N ALA A 63 55.34 14.68 -41.56
CA ALA A 63 54.66 13.40 -41.31
C ALA A 63 54.05 13.32 -39.90
N ILE A 64 54.76 13.84 -38.88
CA ILE A 64 54.24 13.89 -37.49
C ILE A 64 53.04 14.84 -37.40
N ALA A 65 53.12 16.04 -38.00
CA ALA A 65 52.01 16.98 -37.99
C ALA A 65 50.75 16.42 -38.67
N TRP A 66 50.90 15.73 -39.80
CA TRP A 66 49.79 15.05 -40.48
C TRP A 66 49.21 13.88 -39.67
N SER A 67 50.06 13.13 -38.96
CA SER A 67 49.61 12.02 -38.11
C SER A 67 48.81 12.50 -36.90
N VAL A 68 49.23 13.60 -36.26
CA VAL A 68 48.50 14.21 -35.14
C VAL A 68 47.18 14.80 -35.63
N LEU A 69 47.15 15.46 -36.79
CA LEU A 69 45.91 15.98 -37.36
C LEU A 69 44.93 14.85 -37.69
N ALA A 70 45.41 13.76 -38.28
CA ALA A 70 44.58 12.58 -38.58
C ALA A 70 44.00 11.96 -37.30
N LEU A 71 44.79 11.85 -36.23
CA LEU A 71 44.32 11.36 -34.94
C LEU A 71 43.22 12.26 -34.35
N ILE A 72 43.39 13.58 -34.40
CA ILE A 72 42.39 14.54 -33.90
C ILE A 72 41.09 14.45 -34.71
N VAL A 73 41.17 14.32 -36.03
CA VAL A 73 39.99 14.15 -36.90
C VAL A 73 39.28 12.83 -36.59
N ILE A 74 40.03 11.74 -36.41
CA ILE A 74 39.46 10.44 -36.04
C ILE A 74 38.75 10.51 -34.68
N ILE A 75 39.38 11.14 -33.67
CA ILE A 75 38.75 11.37 -32.35
C ILE A 75 37.49 12.23 -32.47
N GLY A 76 37.52 13.28 -33.30
CA GLY A 76 36.36 14.14 -33.58
C GLY A 76 35.21 13.39 -34.28
N ILE A 77 35.52 12.47 -35.21
CA ILE A 77 34.53 11.62 -35.87
C ILE A 77 33.91 10.64 -34.85
N PHE A 78 34.70 10.04 -33.97
CA PHE A 78 34.18 9.16 -32.91
C PHE A 78 33.29 9.91 -31.91
N ALA A 79 33.64 11.16 -31.56
CA ALA A 79 32.79 12.01 -30.73
C ALA A 79 31.50 12.43 -31.44
N GLY A 80 31.55 12.70 -32.75
CA GLY A 80 30.38 13.05 -33.58
C GLY A 80 29.44 11.86 -33.84
N LEU A 81 29.95 10.63 -33.82
CA LEU A 81 29.17 9.38 -33.95
C LEU A 81 28.65 8.86 -32.60
N GLY A 82 28.85 9.59 -31.49
CA GLY A 82 28.34 9.20 -30.18
C GLY A 82 29.01 7.98 -29.55
N VAL A 83 30.20 7.58 -30.04
CA VAL A 83 30.94 6.45 -29.48
C VAL A 83 31.53 6.88 -28.13
N ARG A 84 30.85 6.53 -27.04
CA ARG A 84 31.33 6.74 -25.67
C ARG A 84 32.16 5.53 -25.23
N PHE A 85 33.48 5.70 -25.15
CA PHE A 85 34.40 4.71 -24.55
C PHE A 85 34.43 4.83 -23.02
N GLY A 86 33.27 4.71 -22.38
CA GLY A 86 33.16 4.49 -20.95
C GLY A 86 32.27 3.28 -20.74
N GLU A 87 32.71 2.36 -19.88
CA GLU A 87 31.83 1.33 -19.32
C GLU A 87 30.59 2.01 -18.76
N THR A 88 29.54 2.05 -19.58
CA THR A 88 28.22 2.44 -19.14
C THR A 88 27.76 1.24 -18.33
N LYS A 89 28.13 1.21 -17.04
CA LYS A 89 27.41 0.40 -16.07
C LYS A 89 25.94 0.69 -16.34
N PRO A 90 25.11 -0.31 -16.69
CA PRO A 90 23.69 -0.07 -16.87
C PRO A 90 23.18 0.51 -15.55
N GLN A 91 22.98 1.82 -15.51
CA GLN A 91 22.44 2.49 -14.35
C GLN A 91 20.97 2.12 -14.34
N ILE A 92 20.61 1.19 -13.46
CA ILE A 92 19.21 0.98 -13.11
C ILE A 92 18.76 2.32 -12.52
N PRO A 93 17.81 3.04 -13.14
CA PRO A 93 17.28 4.24 -12.53
C PRO A 93 16.73 3.86 -11.14
N PRO A 94 17.03 4.62 -10.08
CA PRO A 94 16.49 4.31 -8.77
C PRO A 94 14.96 4.28 -8.86
N ALA A 95 14.36 3.21 -8.32
CA ALA A 95 12.92 3.08 -8.26
C ALA A 95 12.31 4.32 -7.60
N SER A 96 11.15 4.78 -8.07
CA SER A 96 10.44 5.90 -7.42
C SER A 96 10.14 5.55 -5.96
N PRO A 97 9.97 6.54 -5.05
CA PRO A 97 9.60 6.26 -3.67
C PRO A 97 8.33 5.38 -3.54
N ALA A 98 7.35 5.61 -4.41
CA ALA A 98 6.13 4.80 -4.48
C ALA A 98 6.42 3.34 -4.86
N GLU A 99 7.29 3.12 -5.85
CA GLU A 99 7.70 1.76 -6.25
C GLU A 99 8.53 1.07 -5.17
N GLN A 100 9.36 1.83 -4.43
CA GLN A 100 10.10 1.28 -3.29
C GLN A 100 9.15 0.85 -2.16
N ALA A 101 8.13 1.66 -1.86
CA ALA A 101 7.13 1.32 -0.84
C ALA A 101 6.35 0.06 -1.24
N ARG A 102 5.84 0.02 -2.47
CA ARG A 102 5.19 -1.17 -3.06
C ARG A 102 6.07 -2.41 -2.99
N GLN A 103 7.31 -2.29 -3.44
CA GLN A 103 8.27 -3.39 -3.46
C GLN A 103 8.54 -3.92 -2.06
N LYS A 104 8.61 -3.05 -1.04
CA LYS A 104 8.76 -3.46 0.35
C LYS A 104 7.58 -4.30 0.82
N VAL A 105 6.35 -3.90 0.50
CA VAL A 105 5.14 -4.69 0.82
C VAL A 105 5.18 -6.03 0.10
N ALA A 106 5.54 -6.05 -1.20
CA ALA A 106 5.61 -7.28 -1.99
C ALA A 106 6.68 -8.26 -1.46
N ILE A 107 7.87 -7.79 -1.08
CA ILE A 107 8.91 -8.64 -0.49
C ILE A 107 8.40 -9.29 0.81
N GLN A 108 7.75 -8.50 1.68
CA GLN A 108 7.20 -9.01 2.94
C GLN A 108 6.07 -10.02 2.70
N ALA A 109 5.18 -9.76 1.74
CA ALA A 109 4.13 -10.71 1.37
C ALA A 109 4.72 -12.03 0.86
N ALA A 110 5.74 -11.99 0.00
CA ALA A 110 6.42 -13.21 -0.46
C ALA A 110 7.06 -13.99 0.69
N ARG A 111 7.71 -13.28 1.62
CA ARG A 111 8.33 -13.91 2.79
C ARG A 111 7.31 -14.58 3.71
N VAL A 112 6.16 -13.95 3.92
CA VAL A 112 5.02 -14.52 4.66
C VAL A 112 4.50 -15.77 3.94
N ALA A 113 4.29 -15.70 2.63
CA ALA A 113 3.80 -16.83 1.84
C ALA A 113 4.72 -18.06 1.95
N GLU A 114 6.03 -17.87 1.79
CA GLU A 114 7.03 -18.95 1.91
C GLU A 114 7.10 -19.53 3.33
N THR A 115 7.07 -18.68 4.35
CA THR A 115 7.16 -19.13 5.75
C THR A 115 5.88 -19.87 6.17
N ALA A 116 4.71 -19.38 5.76
CA ALA A 116 3.43 -20.04 5.99
C ALA A 116 3.35 -21.40 5.28
N ALA A 117 3.81 -21.46 4.02
CA ALA A 117 3.93 -22.71 3.27
C ALA A 117 4.82 -23.72 4.01
N ALA A 118 6.00 -23.29 4.45
CA ALA A 118 6.94 -24.19 5.13
C ALA A 118 6.37 -24.74 6.44
N LEU A 119 5.63 -23.92 7.22
CA LEU A 119 4.96 -24.34 8.44
C LEU A 119 3.80 -25.31 8.17
N ALA A 120 2.98 -25.07 7.14
CA ALA A 120 1.90 -25.97 6.76
C ALA A 120 2.43 -27.37 6.38
N HIS A 121 3.48 -27.43 5.55
CA HIS A 121 4.10 -28.70 5.14
C HIS A 121 4.83 -29.41 6.29
N GLY A 122 5.48 -28.66 7.19
CA GLY A 122 6.15 -29.19 8.37
C GLY A 122 5.16 -29.87 9.34
N ASN A 123 3.98 -29.27 9.53
CA ASN A 123 2.92 -29.82 10.37
C ASN A 123 2.24 -31.05 9.74
N ALA A 124 2.09 -31.09 8.41
CA ALA A 124 1.55 -32.27 7.71
C ALA A 124 2.47 -33.51 7.81
N GLY A 125 3.78 -33.33 7.97
CA GLY A 125 4.77 -34.42 8.08
C GLY A 125 4.90 -35.05 9.48
N GLY A 126 4.43 -34.37 10.54
CA GLY A 126 4.53 -34.84 11.92
C GLY A 126 3.63 -36.02 12.28
N GLY A 127 2.55 -36.26 11.51
CA GLY A 127 1.58 -37.33 11.76
C GLY A 127 1.99 -38.73 11.28
N ALA A 128 3.04 -38.86 10.46
CA ALA A 128 3.39 -40.11 9.79
C ALA A 128 4.59 -40.87 10.38
N ASN A 129 5.40 -40.25 11.25
CA ASN A 129 6.67 -40.83 11.73
C ASN A 129 6.65 -41.27 13.21
N GLY A 130 5.53 -41.83 13.68
CA GLY A 130 5.35 -42.30 15.07
C GLY A 130 5.14 -43.80 15.25
N ARG A 131 5.26 -44.65 14.23
CA ARG A 131 5.08 -46.09 14.41
C ARG A 131 5.88 -46.97 13.44
N ALA A 132 7.17 -47.08 13.70
CA ALA A 132 7.97 -48.21 13.24
C ALA A 132 8.98 -48.60 14.33
N GLY A 133 8.82 -49.82 14.86
CA GLY A 133 9.82 -50.48 15.71
C GLY A 133 9.35 -50.84 17.13
N ASP A 134 8.68 -51.99 17.27
CA ASP A 134 9.21 -53.14 18.03
C ASP A 134 8.13 -54.01 18.69
N GLY A 135 8.22 -55.32 18.42
CA GLY A 135 7.89 -56.39 19.36
C GLY A 135 6.45 -56.90 19.40
N GLY A 136 6.23 -58.14 18.92
CA GLY A 136 4.95 -58.83 18.96
C GLY A 136 4.52 -59.37 20.34
N GLY A 137 3.25 -59.78 20.45
CA GLY A 137 2.72 -60.49 21.62
C GLY A 137 1.20 -60.48 21.78
N ASN A 138 0.54 -61.44 21.13
CA ASN A 138 -0.69 -62.19 21.48
C ASN A 138 -1.81 -61.65 22.44
N ALA A 139 -3.04 -61.73 21.93
CA ALA A 139 -4.34 -62.15 22.53
C ALA A 139 -5.08 -61.35 23.64
N GLY A 140 -6.32 -60.95 23.32
CA GLY A 140 -7.54 -61.43 24.02
C GLY A 140 -8.35 -60.45 24.92
N GLY A 141 -9.66 -60.34 24.66
CA GLY A 141 -10.72 -59.80 25.56
C GLY A 141 -11.29 -58.44 25.12
N SER A 142 -12.50 -58.33 24.56
CA SER A 142 -13.86 -58.44 25.14
C SER A 142 -14.22 -57.32 26.14
N GLY A 143 -15.23 -56.51 25.79
CA GLY A 143 -16.17 -55.90 26.75
C GLY A 143 -16.06 -54.39 27.01
N ASP A 144 -17.08 -53.68 26.52
CA ASP A 144 -17.86 -52.64 27.23
C ASP A 144 -17.48 -51.14 27.09
N ASN A 145 -18.35 -50.45 26.36
CA ASN A 145 -18.61 -49.00 26.43
C ASN A 145 -19.26 -48.64 27.78
N ALA A 146 -18.69 -47.67 28.51
CA ALA A 146 -19.42 -46.59 29.18
C ALA A 146 -18.48 -45.63 29.94
N GLY A 147 -18.61 -44.33 29.64
CA GLY A 147 -18.48 -43.24 30.62
C GLY A 147 -17.08 -42.79 31.02
N GLY A 148 -16.64 -41.65 30.47
CA GLY A 148 -15.51 -40.91 31.01
C GLY A 148 -15.15 -39.69 30.17
N THR A 149 -15.64 -38.52 30.58
CA THR A 149 -15.18 -37.20 30.13
C THR A 149 -13.67 -37.06 30.33
N ALA A 150 -12.91 -36.96 29.24
CA ALA A 150 -11.52 -36.52 29.27
C ALA A 150 -11.26 -35.56 28.09
N THR A 151 -10.95 -34.32 28.46
CA THR A 151 -10.31 -33.28 27.66
C THR A 151 -9.16 -33.84 26.85
N GLY A 152 -9.33 -33.91 25.52
CA GLY A 152 -8.28 -34.26 24.57
C GLY A 152 -7.84 -33.02 23.78
N ALA A 153 -7.00 -32.18 24.38
CA ALA A 153 -6.13 -31.27 23.64
C ALA A 153 -4.94 -32.11 23.14
N GLY A 154 -4.64 -32.07 21.83
CA GLY A 154 -3.39 -32.64 21.31
C GLY A 154 -3.46 -33.46 20.02
N ALA A 155 -4.61 -33.63 19.38
CA ALA A 155 -4.69 -34.20 18.01
C ALA A 155 -5.54 -33.35 17.04
N GLY A 156 -6.32 -32.38 17.57
CA GLY A 156 -7.07 -31.41 16.78
C GLY A 156 -6.41 -30.04 16.64
N SER A 157 -5.36 -29.75 17.42
CA SER A 157 -4.62 -28.49 17.37
C SER A 157 -3.76 -28.36 16.10
N ASP A 158 -3.21 -29.48 15.65
CA ASP A 158 -2.21 -29.48 14.58
C ASP A 158 -2.87 -29.35 13.20
N ALA A 159 -4.07 -29.94 13.04
CA ALA A 159 -4.91 -29.73 11.86
C ALA A 159 -5.48 -28.29 11.80
N GLY A 160 -5.89 -27.74 12.95
CA GLY A 160 -6.37 -26.35 13.04
C GLY A 160 -5.29 -25.32 12.74
N THR A 161 -4.05 -25.54 13.20
CA THR A 161 -2.91 -24.65 12.90
C THR A 161 -2.44 -24.76 11.45
N SER A 162 -2.44 -25.95 10.85
CA SER A 162 -2.12 -26.12 9.42
C SER A 162 -3.06 -25.32 8.53
N ALA A 163 -4.38 -25.39 8.80
CA ALA A 163 -5.39 -24.64 8.04
C ALA A 163 -5.18 -23.12 8.13
N VAL A 164 -4.80 -22.61 9.31
CA VAL A 164 -4.45 -21.18 9.48
C VAL A 164 -3.24 -20.82 8.62
N TYR A 165 -2.19 -21.65 8.57
CA TYR A 165 -1.00 -21.36 7.75
C TYR A 165 -1.30 -21.40 6.25
N GLU A 166 -2.10 -22.37 5.79
CA GLU A 166 -2.54 -22.45 4.40
C GLU A 166 -3.36 -21.21 4.00
N GLN A 167 -4.24 -20.74 4.88
CA GLN A 167 -5.02 -19.54 4.67
C GLN A 167 -4.15 -18.27 4.61
N VAL A 168 -3.20 -18.13 5.53
CA VAL A 168 -2.24 -16.99 5.54
C VAL A 168 -1.39 -17.00 4.26
N GLN A 169 -0.94 -18.18 3.81
CA GLN A 169 -0.24 -18.32 2.54
C GLN A 169 -1.12 -17.86 1.36
N ALA A 170 -2.40 -18.26 1.34
CA ALA A 170 -3.33 -17.87 0.28
C ALA A 170 -3.52 -16.34 0.22
N HIS A 171 -3.71 -15.67 1.36
CA HIS A 171 -3.79 -14.20 1.41
C HIS A 171 -2.51 -13.54 0.93
N ALA A 172 -1.34 -14.01 1.39
CA ALA A 172 -0.06 -13.43 1.01
C ALA A 172 0.21 -13.55 -0.51
N ASN A 173 -0.17 -14.67 -1.13
CA ASN A 173 -0.10 -14.86 -2.58
C ASN A 173 -1.08 -13.94 -3.34
N GLU A 174 -2.26 -13.70 -2.79
CA GLU A 174 -3.19 -12.73 -3.35
C GLU A 174 -2.63 -11.31 -3.30
N PHE A 175 -2.04 -10.90 -2.16
CA PHE A 175 -1.41 -9.59 -2.04
C PHE A 175 -0.31 -9.40 -3.08
N LEU A 176 0.51 -10.43 -3.31
CA LEU A 176 1.52 -10.42 -4.37
C LEU A 176 0.90 -10.23 -5.75
N THR A 177 -0.21 -10.91 -6.04
CA THR A 177 -0.91 -10.78 -7.33
C THR A 177 -1.40 -9.35 -7.54
N GLN A 178 -2.05 -8.76 -6.54
CA GLN A 178 -2.57 -7.38 -6.62
C GLN A 178 -1.47 -6.33 -6.67
N LEU A 179 -0.34 -6.59 -6.01
CA LEU A 179 0.83 -5.72 -6.12
C LEU A 179 1.53 -5.88 -7.47
N GLY A 180 1.35 -6.97 -8.21
CA GLY A 180 2.08 -7.25 -9.47
C GLY A 180 3.41 -7.99 -9.27
N GLY A 181 3.55 -8.76 -8.19
CA GLY A 181 4.70 -9.62 -7.89
C GLY A 181 5.87 -8.91 -7.20
N VAL A 182 7.04 -9.54 -7.14
CA VAL A 182 8.25 -8.86 -6.63
C VAL A 182 9.04 -8.34 -7.82
N TRP A 183 9.27 -7.03 -7.89
CA TRP A 183 10.03 -6.43 -9.00
C TRP A 183 11.48 -6.92 -8.98
N GLN A 184 12.01 -7.21 -10.17
CA GLN A 184 13.41 -7.56 -10.39
C GLN A 184 14.01 -6.66 -11.49
N PRO A 185 15.24 -6.15 -11.31
CA PRO A 185 15.88 -5.28 -12.30
C PRO A 185 16.05 -5.91 -13.68
N TRP A 186 16.37 -7.21 -13.72
CA TRP A 186 16.55 -7.95 -14.95
C TRP A 186 15.76 -9.27 -14.89
N PRO A 187 14.46 -9.25 -15.27
CA PRO A 187 13.59 -10.43 -15.21
C PRO A 187 14.09 -11.59 -16.08
N SER A 188 14.70 -11.28 -17.22
CA SER A 188 15.29 -12.26 -18.14
C SER A 188 16.73 -12.66 -17.78
N GLY A 189 17.22 -12.24 -16.61
CA GLY A 189 18.61 -12.42 -16.18
C GLY A 189 19.46 -11.18 -16.37
N ALA A 190 20.30 -10.90 -15.37
CA ALA A 190 21.20 -9.75 -15.38
C ALA A 190 22.25 -9.87 -16.50
N PRO A 191 22.57 -8.77 -17.20
CA PRO A 191 23.63 -8.78 -18.20
C PRO A 191 24.96 -9.13 -17.51
N SER A 192 25.72 -10.07 -18.08
CA SER A 192 27.06 -10.41 -17.57
C SER A 192 27.95 -9.15 -17.49
N PRO A 193 28.71 -8.93 -16.41
CA PRO A 193 28.99 -9.82 -15.26
C PRO A 193 28.06 -9.62 -14.04
N TYR A 194 26.95 -8.89 -14.19
CA TYR A 194 26.08 -8.53 -13.08
C TYR A 194 25.13 -9.67 -12.69
N THR A 195 24.61 -9.63 -11.47
CA THR A 195 23.51 -10.47 -10.98
C THR A 195 22.38 -9.58 -10.47
N ASN A 196 21.14 -10.08 -10.47
CA ASN A 196 20.07 -9.41 -9.73
C ASN A 196 20.47 -9.33 -8.25
N PRO A 197 20.13 -8.22 -7.55
CA PRO A 197 20.33 -8.13 -6.11
C PRO A 197 19.50 -9.24 -5.41
N PRO A 198 20.01 -9.81 -4.31
CA PRO A 198 19.25 -10.79 -3.54
C PRO A 198 17.98 -10.14 -2.98
N LEU A 199 16.86 -10.86 -3.06
CA LEU A 199 15.59 -10.48 -2.46
C LEU A 199 15.38 -11.33 -1.20
N ASP A 200 15.03 -10.70 -0.09
CA ASP A 200 14.77 -11.38 1.18
C ASP A 200 13.33 -11.91 1.23
N THR A 201 13.03 -12.87 0.36
CA THR A 201 11.70 -13.49 0.22
C THR A 201 11.65 -14.92 0.72
N ALA A 202 12.80 -15.49 1.10
CA ALA A 202 12.87 -16.89 1.52
C ALA A 202 12.39 -17.08 2.96
N ALA A 203 11.77 -18.23 3.23
CA ALA A 203 11.49 -18.65 4.58
C ALA A 203 12.79 -18.80 5.41
N PRO A 204 12.74 -18.58 6.74
CA PRO A 204 13.84 -18.95 7.62
C PRO A 204 14.18 -20.44 7.49
N ALA A 205 15.45 -20.80 7.69
CA ALA A 205 15.92 -22.19 7.60
C ALA A 205 15.22 -23.14 8.59
N ASP A 206 14.79 -22.60 9.74
CA ASP A 206 13.96 -23.28 10.74
C ASP A 206 12.73 -22.38 11.00
N PRO A 207 11.65 -22.54 10.23
CA PRO A 207 10.46 -21.71 10.37
C PRO A 207 9.71 -22.08 11.65
N GLN A 208 9.34 -21.05 12.41
CA GLN A 208 8.62 -21.16 13.68
C GLN A 208 7.38 -20.27 13.61
N THR A 209 6.33 -20.60 14.35
CA THR A 209 5.09 -19.81 14.35
C THR A 209 5.32 -18.36 14.77
N SER A 210 6.27 -18.12 15.70
CA SER A 210 6.68 -16.77 16.09
C SER A 210 7.36 -16.00 14.94
N ASN A 211 8.07 -16.69 14.04
CA ASN A 211 8.68 -16.07 12.86
C ASN A 211 7.58 -15.59 11.92
N LEU A 212 6.58 -16.43 11.65
CA LEU A 212 5.44 -16.06 10.81
C LEU A 212 4.65 -14.90 11.42
N LEU A 213 4.35 -14.96 12.72
CA LEU A 213 3.64 -13.88 13.41
C LEU A 213 4.37 -12.54 13.29
N ASN A 214 5.69 -12.52 13.48
CA ASN A 214 6.49 -11.29 13.32
C ASN A 214 6.49 -10.79 11.87
N GLN A 215 6.64 -11.69 10.88
CA GLN A 215 6.62 -11.31 9.47
C GLN A 215 5.28 -10.73 9.02
N VAL A 216 4.15 -11.29 9.49
CA VAL A 216 2.82 -10.75 9.20
C VAL A 216 2.65 -9.36 9.82
N GLN A 217 3.21 -9.11 11.00
CA GLN A 217 3.23 -7.76 11.59
C GLN A 217 4.15 -6.80 10.82
N GLU A 218 5.32 -7.26 10.34
CA GLU A 218 6.20 -6.47 9.47
C GLU A 218 5.53 -6.10 8.13
N LEU A 219 4.76 -7.04 7.55
CA LEU A 219 3.95 -6.80 6.35
C LEU A 219 2.89 -5.73 6.62
N ARG A 220 2.16 -5.84 7.74
CA ARG A 220 1.19 -4.83 8.17
C ARG A 220 1.82 -3.44 8.26
N GLU A 221 2.95 -3.30 8.97
CA GLU A 221 3.63 -2.00 9.11
C GLU A 221 4.17 -1.47 7.78
N ALA A 222 4.68 -2.35 6.91
CA ALA A 222 5.12 -1.95 5.57
C ALA A 222 3.95 -1.42 4.73
N ALA A 223 2.77 -2.04 4.83
CA ALA A 223 1.58 -1.62 4.11
C ALA A 223 1.03 -0.28 4.63
N ILE A 224 1.02 -0.06 5.96
CA ILE A 224 0.65 1.24 6.56
C ILE A 224 1.60 2.34 6.07
N ALA A 225 2.91 2.10 6.14
CA ALA A 225 3.90 3.05 5.66
C ALA A 225 3.76 3.34 4.17
N ALA A 226 3.39 2.35 3.35
CA ALA A 226 3.13 2.55 1.93
C ALA A 226 1.86 3.41 1.71
N ALA A 227 0.79 3.16 2.45
CA ALA A 227 -0.43 3.96 2.41
C ALA A 227 -0.18 5.43 2.77
N GLU A 228 0.70 5.71 3.75
CA GLU A 228 1.08 7.07 4.16
C GLU A 228 1.84 7.84 3.06
N THR A 229 2.47 7.14 2.11
CA THR A 229 3.15 7.78 0.97
C THR A 229 2.23 8.11 -0.20
N VAL A 230 1.00 7.58 -0.19
CA VAL A 230 0.01 7.81 -1.24
C VAL A 230 -0.92 8.94 -0.81
N VAL A 231 -0.97 10.02 -1.59
CA VAL A 231 -1.94 11.11 -1.38
C VAL A 231 -3.35 10.55 -1.63
N PRO A 232 -4.30 10.68 -0.69
CA PRO A 232 -5.67 10.24 -0.90
C PRO A 232 -6.30 11.04 -2.04
N ASP A 233 -6.99 10.34 -2.95
CA ASP A 233 -7.71 10.96 -4.06
C ASP A 233 -9.01 11.58 -3.53
N THR A 234 -9.01 12.89 -3.27
CA THR A 234 -10.18 13.59 -2.72
C THR A 234 -11.20 14.01 -3.77
N ASP A 235 -10.89 13.83 -5.06
CA ASP A 235 -11.67 14.35 -6.21
C ASP A 235 -12.43 13.25 -6.98
N SER A 236 -12.86 12.17 -6.31
CA SER A 236 -13.58 11.04 -6.93
C SER A 236 -15.03 11.38 -7.37
N SER A 237 -15.22 12.47 -8.10
CA SER A 237 -16.48 12.90 -8.73
C SER A 237 -16.61 12.45 -10.20
N GLU A 238 -15.60 11.81 -10.79
CA GLU A 238 -15.67 11.22 -12.15
C GLU A 238 -15.49 9.69 -12.14
N THR A 239 -16.45 8.96 -11.55
CA THR A 239 -16.87 7.62 -12.07
C THR A 239 -18.20 7.08 -11.52
N ALA A 240 -18.93 7.81 -10.67
CA ALA A 240 -20.16 7.30 -10.04
C ALA A 240 -21.47 7.99 -10.49
N ALA A 241 -21.52 8.54 -11.70
CA ALA A 241 -22.75 9.13 -12.27
C ALA A 241 -23.14 8.45 -13.59
N GLY A 242 -24.02 7.45 -13.49
CA GLY A 242 -24.78 6.86 -14.61
C GLY A 242 -23.91 6.09 -15.61
N THR A 243 -24.08 4.79 -15.78
CA THR A 243 -25.14 4.25 -16.64
C THR A 243 -25.19 2.74 -16.40
N ASP A 244 -26.42 2.21 -16.31
CA ASP A 244 -26.78 0.80 -16.40
C ASP A 244 -25.82 -0.26 -15.85
N SER A 245 -26.33 -0.94 -14.82
CA SER A 245 -26.02 -2.29 -14.42
C SER A 245 -25.87 -3.23 -15.62
N SER A 246 -24.66 -3.41 -16.15
CA SER A 246 -24.23 -4.62 -16.86
C SER A 246 -22.75 -4.49 -17.22
N GLU A 247 -21.92 -5.34 -16.61
CA GLU A 247 -20.82 -5.98 -17.35
C GLU A 247 -19.66 -5.06 -17.78
N THR A 248 -18.96 -4.39 -16.85
CA THR A 248 -17.53 -4.01 -17.07
C THR A 248 -16.73 -3.57 -15.84
N ALA A 249 -17.35 -3.38 -14.66
CA ALA A 249 -16.60 -3.00 -13.43
C ALA A 249 -15.74 -4.13 -12.82
N ALA A 250 -15.64 -5.28 -13.48
CA ALA A 250 -14.99 -6.49 -12.96
C ALA A 250 -13.54 -6.71 -13.44
N VAL A 251 -12.87 -5.77 -14.12
CA VAL A 251 -11.55 -6.05 -14.76
C VAL A 251 -10.47 -4.98 -14.56
N THR A 252 -10.64 -4.02 -13.65
CA THR A 252 -9.51 -3.13 -13.29
C THR A 252 -9.30 -3.15 -11.80
N GLY A 253 -8.44 -4.07 -11.37
CA GLY A 253 -7.83 -4.02 -10.04
C GLY A 253 -7.30 -2.60 -9.77
N ALA A 254 -7.41 -2.15 -8.53
CA ALA A 254 -6.83 -0.89 -8.11
C ALA A 254 -5.37 -0.81 -8.57
N ALA A 255 -4.89 0.38 -8.94
CA ALA A 255 -3.48 0.53 -9.27
C ALA A 255 -2.62 -0.11 -8.16
N PRO A 256 -1.55 -0.86 -8.48
CA PRO A 256 -0.76 -1.61 -7.50
C PRO A 256 -0.15 -0.72 -6.40
N ASN A 257 -0.19 0.60 -6.62
CA ASN A 257 0.24 1.66 -5.71
C ASN A 257 -0.95 2.51 -5.26
N SER A 258 -1.95 1.93 -4.59
CA SER A 258 -3.13 2.66 -4.12
C SER A 258 -3.30 2.55 -2.61
N ARG A 259 -3.71 3.65 -1.98
CA ARG A 259 -3.97 3.71 -0.53
C ARG A 259 -5.00 2.67 -0.08
N PRO A 260 -6.13 2.45 -0.78
CA PRO A 260 -7.09 1.42 -0.40
C PRO A 260 -6.46 0.02 -0.37
N LEU A 261 -5.69 -0.35 -1.41
CA LEU A 261 -5.02 -1.65 -1.46
C LEU A 261 -4.07 -1.85 -0.26
N TYR A 262 -3.24 -0.86 0.04
CA TYR A 262 -2.30 -0.96 1.16
C TYR A 262 -2.98 -1.08 2.52
N LEU A 263 -4.04 -0.31 2.76
CA LEU A 263 -4.78 -0.41 4.02
C LEU A 263 -5.59 -1.71 4.10
N SER A 264 -6.11 -2.21 2.99
CA SER A 264 -6.71 -3.55 2.90
C SER A 264 -5.71 -4.65 3.28
N ILE A 265 -4.49 -4.60 2.74
CA ILE A 265 -3.40 -5.53 3.10
C ILE A 265 -3.07 -5.41 4.60
N ALA A 266 -2.96 -4.20 5.13
CA ALA A 266 -2.65 -3.97 6.54
C ALA A 266 -3.73 -4.56 7.47
N LEU A 267 -5.00 -4.32 7.18
CA LEU A 267 -6.12 -4.84 7.98
C LEU A 267 -6.19 -6.37 7.91
N ARG A 268 -6.09 -6.96 6.72
CA ARG A 268 -6.12 -8.42 6.57
C ARG A 268 -4.93 -9.09 7.25
N SER A 269 -3.73 -8.53 7.09
CA SER A 269 -2.52 -9.01 7.79
C SER A 269 -2.69 -8.94 9.30
N HIS A 270 -3.39 -7.94 9.83
CA HIS A 270 -3.68 -7.87 11.25
C HIS A 270 -4.61 -9.02 11.71
N PHE A 271 -5.66 -9.33 10.96
CA PHE A 271 -6.52 -10.48 11.27
C PHE A 271 -5.78 -11.82 11.17
N ASP A 272 -4.88 -11.96 10.21
CA ASP A 272 -3.99 -13.14 10.10
C ASP A 272 -3.08 -13.25 11.34
N ALA A 273 -2.52 -12.14 11.82
CA ALA A 273 -1.72 -12.13 13.04
C ALA A 273 -2.53 -12.55 14.29
N MET A 274 -3.79 -12.10 14.40
CA MET A 274 -4.69 -12.53 15.49
C MET A 274 -4.98 -14.02 15.43
N GLN A 275 -5.27 -14.55 14.24
CA GLN A 275 -5.54 -15.99 14.04
C GLN A 275 -4.31 -16.86 14.31
N ILE A 276 -3.13 -16.44 13.83
CA ILE A 276 -1.86 -17.13 14.12
C ILE A 276 -1.61 -17.16 15.63
N ALA A 277 -1.72 -16.00 16.30
CA ALA A 277 -1.48 -15.90 17.73
C ALA A 277 -2.44 -16.78 18.53
N GLN A 278 -3.73 -16.74 18.19
CA GLN A 278 -4.75 -17.56 18.83
C GLN A 278 -4.49 -19.06 18.63
N ALA A 279 -4.23 -19.50 17.40
CA ALA A 279 -3.95 -20.90 17.09
C ALA A 279 -2.68 -21.42 17.77
N ALA A 280 -1.71 -20.53 18.01
CA ALA A 280 -0.45 -20.84 18.68
C ALA A 280 -0.50 -20.69 20.21
N GLY A 281 -1.62 -20.24 20.79
CA GLY A 281 -1.72 -19.93 22.23
C GLY A 281 -0.81 -18.76 22.65
N LEU A 282 -0.50 -17.85 21.73
CA LEU A 282 0.28 -16.64 21.97
C LEU A 282 -0.63 -15.46 22.33
N GLU A 283 -0.03 -14.36 22.78
CA GLU A 283 -0.76 -13.11 23.03
C GLU A 283 -1.37 -12.59 21.72
N ILE A 284 -2.70 -12.43 21.70
CA ILE A 284 -3.44 -11.94 20.54
C ILE A 284 -3.19 -10.43 20.42
N PRO A 285 -2.71 -9.92 19.27
CA PRO A 285 -2.56 -8.49 19.06
C PRO A 285 -3.89 -7.74 19.26
N SER A 286 -3.83 -6.59 19.93
CA SER A 286 -4.97 -5.68 20.05
C SER A 286 -5.22 -4.95 18.74
N CYS A 287 -6.44 -4.45 18.52
CA CYS A 287 -6.77 -3.58 17.39
C CYS A 287 -6.10 -2.20 17.43
N GLU A 288 -5.10 -1.96 18.30
CA GLU A 288 -4.39 -0.68 18.37
C GLU A 288 -3.23 -0.68 17.37
N PHE A 289 -3.35 0.13 16.31
CA PHE A 289 -2.32 0.24 15.27
C PHE A 289 -1.29 1.34 15.55
N ALA A 290 -1.42 2.07 16.66
CA ALA A 290 -0.58 3.21 16.97
C ALA A 290 0.60 2.84 17.89
N ALA A 291 1.83 3.10 17.43
CA ALA A 291 3.01 2.98 18.26
C ALA A 291 3.04 4.13 19.28
N GLY A 292 2.66 3.86 20.54
CA GLY A 292 2.79 4.81 21.64
C GLY A 292 1.79 5.98 21.62
N ALA A 293 0.72 5.92 20.83
CA ALA A 293 -0.34 6.92 20.94
C ALA A 293 -1.15 6.67 22.21
N THR A 294 -1.13 7.64 23.12
CA THR A 294 -1.97 7.70 24.31
C THR A 294 -3.41 8.13 24.00
N VAL A 295 -3.76 8.29 22.72
CA VAL A 295 -5.06 8.77 22.28
C VAL A 295 -5.67 7.74 21.34
N GLN A 296 -6.52 6.89 21.90
CA GLN A 296 -7.56 6.20 21.15
C GLN A 296 -8.40 7.28 20.44
N MET A 297 -8.33 7.36 19.11
CA MET A 297 -9.29 8.19 18.38
C MET A 297 -10.67 7.56 18.52
N ASP A 298 -11.58 8.28 19.15
CA ASP A 298 -12.98 7.88 19.21
C ASP A 298 -13.62 7.91 17.81
N ALA A 299 -14.76 7.22 17.66
CA ALA A 299 -15.46 7.11 16.38
C ALA A 299 -15.82 8.46 15.75
N VAL A 300 -16.17 9.46 16.56
CA VAL A 300 -16.50 10.82 16.10
C VAL A 300 -15.26 11.49 15.51
N SER A 301 -14.10 11.35 16.16
CA SER A 301 -12.84 11.89 15.68
C SER A 301 -12.40 11.26 14.36
N VAL A 302 -12.61 9.94 14.20
CA VAL A 302 -12.41 9.26 12.91
C VAL A 302 -13.36 9.79 11.86
N GLY A 303 -14.65 9.98 12.19
CA GLY A 303 -15.64 10.58 11.29
C GLY A 303 -15.26 11.99 10.84
N ARG A 304 -14.79 12.83 11.76
CA ARG A 304 -14.33 14.20 11.44
C ARG A 304 -13.14 14.24 10.50
N SER A 305 -12.36 13.17 10.39
CA SER A 305 -11.24 13.09 9.44
C SER A 305 -11.71 13.04 7.97
N PHE A 306 -13.00 12.80 7.72
CA PHE A 306 -13.62 12.87 6.40
C PHE A 306 -14.06 14.30 6.00
N ALA A 307 -13.62 15.32 6.72
CA ALA A 307 -13.90 16.71 6.37
C ALA A 307 -13.48 17.02 4.92
N GLY A 308 -14.43 17.49 4.10
CA GLY A 308 -14.21 17.81 2.69
C GLY A 308 -14.15 16.60 1.75
N ALA A 309 -14.36 15.39 2.25
CA ALA A 309 -14.52 14.20 1.41
C ALA A 309 -15.87 14.23 0.65
N ASP A 310 -15.96 13.42 -0.39
CA ASP A 310 -17.21 13.26 -1.15
C ASP A 310 -18.33 12.65 -0.26
N PRO A 311 -19.55 13.23 -0.26
CA PRO A 311 -20.67 12.75 0.54
C PRO A 311 -21.10 11.28 0.30
N HIS A 312 -20.67 10.63 -0.78
CA HIS A 312 -20.96 9.21 -0.99
C HIS A 312 -20.44 8.33 0.14
N PHE A 313 -19.32 8.68 0.79
CA PHE A 313 -18.79 7.92 1.94
C PHE A 313 -19.80 7.86 3.10
N LEU A 314 -20.49 8.97 3.37
CA LEU A 314 -21.54 9.03 4.38
C LEU A 314 -22.76 8.18 3.98
N ARG A 315 -23.15 8.23 2.69
CA ARG A 315 -24.25 7.42 2.16
C ARG A 315 -23.95 5.91 2.27
N GLU A 316 -22.74 5.49 1.91
CA GLU A 316 -22.31 4.08 2.00
C GLU A 316 -22.20 3.60 3.45
N ALA A 317 -21.61 4.42 4.34
CA ALA A 317 -21.56 4.14 5.76
C ALA A 317 -22.97 3.94 6.34
N ALA A 318 -23.89 4.86 6.04
CA ALA A 318 -25.26 4.77 6.54
C ALA A 318 -26.01 3.53 6.02
N ALA A 319 -25.81 3.15 4.75
CA ALA A 319 -26.39 1.93 4.19
C ALA A 319 -25.87 0.69 4.91
N ALA A 320 -24.55 0.61 5.11
CA ALA A 320 -23.92 -0.48 5.84
C ALA A 320 -24.43 -0.58 7.29
N ARG A 321 -24.61 0.53 7.98
CA ARG A 321 -25.18 0.55 9.35
C ARG A 321 -26.61 0.01 9.34
N GLN A 322 -27.47 0.46 8.41
CA GLN A 322 -28.85 -0.02 8.32
C GLN A 322 -28.93 -1.54 8.10
N TRP A 323 -28.02 -2.12 7.31
CA TRP A 323 -27.96 -3.57 7.13
C TRP A 323 -27.53 -4.30 8.41
N ILE A 324 -26.54 -3.77 9.14
CA ILE A 324 -26.08 -4.31 10.43
C ILE A 324 -27.20 -4.21 11.48
N GLU A 325 -27.93 -3.10 11.54
CA GLU A 325 -29.09 -2.91 12.41
C GLU A 325 -30.17 -3.95 12.12
N THR A 326 -30.43 -4.21 10.83
CA THR A 326 -31.40 -5.22 10.41
C THR A 326 -30.98 -6.62 10.82
N ALA A 327 -29.71 -6.98 10.61
CA ALA A 327 -29.17 -8.26 11.07
C ALA A 327 -29.28 -8.41 12.60
N THR A 328 -28.95 -7.34 13.33
CA THR A 328 -28.98 -7.28 14.80
C THR A 328 -30.41 -7.41 15.35
N SER A 329 -31.39 -6.79 14.69
CA SER A 329 -32.80 -6.85 15.09
C SER A 329 -33.37 -8.27 15.11
N ARG A 330 -32.76 -9.19 14.35
CA ARG A 330 -33.16 -10.59 14.20
C ARG A 330 -32.46 -11.53 15.19
N LEU A 331 -31.47 -11.05 15.94
CA LEU A 331 -30.82 -11.81 17.00
C LEU A 331 -31.73 -11.93 18.23
N GLU A 332 -31.51 -12.96 19.04
CA GLU A 332 -32.13 -13.05 20.36
C GLU A 332 -31.66 -11.90 21.27
N PRO A 333 -32.49 -11.36 22.18
CA PRO A 333 -32.13 -10.20 23.00
C PRO A 333 -30.76 -10.33 23.71
N GLY A 334 -30.43 -11.50 24.25
CA GLY A 334 -29.15 -11.75 24.93
C GLY A 334 -27.93 -11.81 24.02
N GLN A 335 -28.09 -11.72 22.70
CA GLN A 335 -27.02 -11.71 21.71
C GLN A 335 -26.82 -10.33 21.06
N ARG A 336 -27.65 -9.34 21.41
CA ARG A 336 -27.65 -8.02 20.77
C ARG A 336 -26.63 -7.05 21.36
N ASP A 337 -26.26 -7.18 22.62
CA ASP A 337 -25.50 -6.14 23.34
C ASP A 337 -24.20 -5.72 22.63
N ALA A 338 -23.41 -6.69 22.17
CA ALA A 338 -22.17 -6.41 21.44
C ALA A 338 -22.42 -5.75 20.07
N GLN A 339 -23.50 -6.13 19.39
CA GLN A 339 -23.90 -5.54 18.11
C GLN A 339 -24.47 -4.13 18.28
N LEU A 340 -25.21 -3.87 19.35
CA LEU A 340 -25.70 -2.53 19.69
C LEU A 340 -24.52 -1.59 19.98
N ALA A 341 -23.51 -2.04 20.74
CA ALA A 341 -22.30 -1.26 20.96
C ALA A 341 -21.52 -0.99 19.66
N ARG A 342 -21.54 -1.91 18.69
CA ARG A 342 -21.01 -1.67 17.34
C ARG A 342 -21.83 -0.59 16.63
N ILE A 343 -23.16 -0.70 16.61
CA ILE A 343 -24.06 0.27 15.97
C ILE A 343 -23.87 1.69 16.56
N ASP A 344 -23.66 1.81 17.87
CA ASP A 344 -23.38 3.10 18.51
C ASP A 344 -22.07 3.72 17.99
N LYS A 345 -21.01 2.92 17.82
CA LYS A 345 -19.74 3.38 17.21
C LYS A 345 -19.94 3.83 15.76
N LEU A 346 -20.70 3.06 14.97
CA LEU A 346 -20.99 3.37 13.57
C LEU A 346 -21.79 4.68 13.44
N THR A 347 -22.78 4.87 14.32
CA THR A 347 -23.58 6.09 14.41
C THR A 347 -22.71 7.29 14.78
N ALA A 348 -21.85 7.16 15.80
CA ALA A 348 -20.93 8.22 16.20
C ALA A 348 -19.94 8.61 15.10
N PHE A 349 -19.49 7.64 14.28
CA PHE A 349 -18.67 7.90 13.10
C PHE A 349 -19.43 8.73 12.05
N GLU A 350 -20.68 8.38 11.71
CA GLU A 350 -21.53 9.16 10.81
C GLU A 350 -21.78 10.59 11.34
N GLU A 351 -22.07 10.73 12.63
CA GLU A 351 -22.24 12.04 13.27
C GLU A 351 -20.96 12.88 13.21
N GLY A 352 -19.79 12.25 13.34
CA GLY A 352 -18.50 12.90 13.15
C GLY A 352 -18.34 13.51 11.76
N MET A 353 -18.76 12.80 10.70
CA MET A 353 -18.76 13.31 9.32
C MET A 353 -19.71 14.49 9.16
N LEU A 354 -20.92 14.41 9.72
CA LEU A 354 -21.90 15.50 9.65
C LEU A 354 -21.45 16.76 10.40
N GLN A 355 -20.73 16.61 11.51
CA GLN A 355 -20.21 17.74 12.30
C GLN A 355 -19.17 18.58 11.55
N THR A 356 -18.56 18.06 10.48
CA THR A 356 -17.64 18.84 9.64
C THR A 356 -18.36 19.67 8.57
N GLY A 357 -19.69 19.59 8.51
CA GLY A 357 -20.50 20.24 7.47
C GLY A 357 -20.62 19.42 6.17
N MET A 358 -20.33 18.12 6.20
CA MET A 358 -20.62 17.22 5.07
C MET A 358 -22.12 17.24 4.77
N GLU A 359 -22.49 17.26 3.49
CA GLU A 359 -23.89 17.20 3.06
C GLU A 359 -24.53 15.88 3.51
N ASP A 360 -25.71 15.95 4.13
CA ASP A 360 -26.43 14.76 4.58
C ASP A 360 -27.14 14.07 3.40
N MET A 361 -26.41 13.16 2.75
CA MET A 361 -26.86 12.36 1.60
C MET A 361 -27.35 10.96 2.00
N ARG A 362 -27.67 10.75 3.29
CA ARG A 362 -28.11 9.43 3.78
C ARG A 362 -29.51 9.11 3.26
N ASP A 363 -29.69 7.88 2.80
CA ASP A 363 -31.00 7.37 2.44
C ASP A 363 -31.85 7.10 3.68
N ILE A 364 -33.13 7.47 3.64
CA ILE A 364 -34.10 7.13 4.70
C ILE A 364 -34.23 5.60 4.83
N ALA A 365 -34.16 4.90 3.71
CA ALA A 365 -34.15 3.44 3.64
C ALA A 365 -33.19 3.03 2.52
N SER A 366 -32.04 2.49 2.91
CA SER A 366 -31.04 2.04 1.94
C SER A 366 -31.52 0.76 1.24
N PRO A 367 -31.25 0.61 -0.08
CA PRO A 367 -31.51 -0.63 -0.79
C PRO A 367 -30.84 -1.82 -0.10
N TYR A 368 -31.56 -2.93 0.04
CA TYR A 368 -30.97 -4.16 0.57
C TYR A 368 -30.18 -4.90 -0.52
N PRO A 369 -29.13 -5.63 -0.13
CA PRO A 369 -28.49 -6.58 -1.03
C PRO A 369 -29.41 -7.75 -1.40
N GLU A 370 -28.99 -8.53 -2.40
CA GLU A 370 -29.73 -9.69 -2.89
C GLU A 370 -29.91 -10.77 -1.81
N ASP A 371 -28.83 -11.16 -1.14
CA ASP A 371 -28.90 -12.03 0.03
C ASP A 371 -29.18 -11.21 1.29
N GLN A 372 -30.41 -11.35 1.78
CA GLN A 372 -30.88 -10.64 2.96
C GLN A 372 -30.83 -11.50 4.23
N SER A 373 -30.13 -12.63 4.23
CA SER A 373 -29.91 -13.39 5.46
C SER A 373 -29.11 -12.56 6.47
N SER A 374 -29.35 -12.75 7.77
CA SER A 374 -28.63 -11.96 8.80
C SER A 374 -27.10 -12.09 8.70
N PRO A 375 -26.52 -13.28 8.45
CA PRO A 375 -25.07 -13.40 8.24
C PRO A 375 -24.57 -12.63 7.01
N ALA A 376 -25.31 -12.67 5.89
CA ALA A 376 -24.93 -11.95 4.68
C ALA A 376 -25.00 -10.43 4.87
N LEU A 377 -26.08 -9.92 5.48
CA LEU A 377 -26.22 -8.49 5.80
C LEU A 377 -25.10 -7.99 6.71
N LEU A 378 -24.72 -8.81 7.71
CA LEU A 378 -23.63 -8.47 8.63
C LEU A 378 -22.28 -8.44 7.90
N ALA A 379 -21.96 -9.49 7.14
CA ALA A 379 -20.72 -9.59 6.41
C ALA A 379 -20.59 -8.46 5.37
N GLN A 380 -21.66 -8.19 4.62
CA GLN A 380 -21.66 -7.11 3.63
C GLN A 380 -21.59 -5.73 4.28
N GLY A 381 -22.31 -5.48 5.37
CA GLY A 381 -22.22 -4.23 6.11
C GLY A 381 -20.82 -3.96 6.66
N LEU A 382 -20.19 -4.97 7.29
CA LEU A 382 -18.81 -4.86 7.77
C LEU A 382 -17.82 -4.61 6.62
N ASN A 383 -18.01 -5.29 5.48
CA ASN A 383 -17.17 -5.12 4.32
C ASN A 383 -17.30 -3.72 3.70
N THR A 384 -18.53 -3.22 3.53
CA THR A 384 -18.78 -1.86 3.03
C THR A 384 -18.18 -0.83 3.98
N TYR A 385 -18.33 -0.98 5.30
CA TYR A 385 -17.71 -0.06 6.27
C TYR A 385 -16.18 -0.08 6.22
N ALA A 386 -15.57 -1.27 6.13
CA ALA A 386 -14.12 -1.38 5.95
C ALA A 386 -13.69 -0.69 4.66
N GLY A 387 -14.46 -0.83 3.58
CA GLY A 387 -14.27 -0.15 2.30
C GLY A 387 -14.25 1.38 2.41
N VAL A 388 -15.23 1.94 3.12
CA VAL A 388 -15.29 3.39 3.43
C VAL A 388 -14.03 3.84 4.18
N LEU A 389 -13.59 3.10 5.19
CA LEU A 389 -12.45 3.48 6.03
C LEU A 389 -11.10 3.40 5.31
N VAL A 390 -10.89 2.36 4.47
CA VAL A 390 -9.63 2.23 3.72
C VAL A 390 -9.56 3.14 2.49
N SER A 391 -10.71 3.59 1.99
CA SER A 391 -10.79 4.48 0.83
C SER A 391 -10.88 5.95 1.20
N GLY A 392 -11.41 6.27 2.38
CA GLY A 392 -11.57 7.63 2.88
C GLY A 392 -10.25 8.32 3.25
N PRO A 393 -10.26 9.66 3.42
CA PRO A 393 -9.06 10.48 3.59
C PRO A 393 -8.45 10.45 4.99
N GLY A 394 -9.01 9.67 5.93
CA GLY A 394 -8.58 9.66 7.32
C GLY A 394 -7.12 9.25 7.54
N GLU A 395 -6.60 9.45 8.75
CA GLU A 395 -5.26 8.97 9.11
C GLU A 395 -5.22 7.42 9.07
N PRO A 396 -4.26 6.80 8.36
CA PRO A 396 -4.17 5.35 8.18
C PRO A 396 -4.37 4.51 9.44
N ARG A 397 -3.64 4.82 10.52
CA ARG A 397 -3.67 4.01 11.75
C ARG A 397 -4.98 4.17 12.51
N ALA A 398 -5.55 5.37 12.55
CA ALA A 398 -6.85 5.62 13.15
C ALA A 398 -7.96 4.89 12.38
N ALA A 399 -7.93 4.93 11.05
CA ALA A 399 -8.88 4.20 10.20
C ALA A 399 -8.79 2.68 10.43
N LEU A 400 -7.58 2.12 10.48
CA LEU A 400 -7.36 0.69 10.74
C LEU A 400 -7.75 0.27 12.15
N THR A 401 -7.45 1.10 13.15
CA THR A 401 -7.84 0.87 14.56
C THR A 401 -9.35 0.80 14.67
N PHE A 402 -10.05 1.77 14.07
CA PHE A 402 -11.50 1.78 14.06
C PHE A 402 -12.07 0.58 13.29
N ALA A 403 -11.58 0.32 12.08
CA ALA A 403 -12.02 -0.80 11.23
C ALA A 403 -11.86 -2.15 11.94
N CYS A 404 -10.70 -2.41 12.55
CA CYS A 404 -10.46 -3.63 13.32
C CYS A 404 -11.44 -3.76 14.50
N SER A 405 -11.71 -2.66 15.21
CA SER A 405 -12.62 -2.64 16.36
C SER A 405 -14.09 -2.95 16.01
N LEU A 406 -14.44 -2.94 14.72
CA LEU A 406 -15.77 -3.32 14.26
C LEU A 406 -15.96 -4.83 14.28
N TYR A 407 -14.93 -5.66 14.13
CA TYR A 407 -15.03 -7.12 14.08
C TYR A 407 -14.97 -7.72 15.49
N LEU A 408 -16.05 -8.37 15.93
CA LEU A 408 -16.23 -8.84 17.30
C LEU A 408 -15.62 -10.21 17.55
N ASP A 409 -15.66 -11.11 16.56
CA ASP A 409 -15.21 -12.49 16.72
C ASP A 409 -14.37 -13.00 15.53
N ASP A 410 -13.83 -14.21 15.68
CA ASP A 410 -12.96 -14.83 14.68
C ASP A 410 -13.71 -15.20 13.40
N ALA A 411 -15.00 -15.52 13.49
CA ALA A 411 -15.79 -15.88 12.31
C ALA A 411 -16.00 -14.67 11.41
N GLU A 412 -16.30 -13.50 12.00
CA GLU A 412 -16.38 -12.24 11.27
C GLU A 412 -15.03 -11.83 10.66
N ARG A 413 -13.92 -12.02 11.38
CA ARG A 413 -12.56 -11.72 10.87
C ARG A 413 -12.15 -12.62 9.72
N ALA A 414 -12.37 -13.93 9.87
CA ALA A 414 -12.04 -14.92 8.84
C ALA A 414 -12.82 -14.64 7.55
N THR A 415 -14.08 -14.24 7.69
CA THR A 415 -14.99 -13.96 6.58
C THR A 415 -14.91 -12.55 6.03
N ALA A 416 -14.03 -11.65 6.50
CA ALA A 416 -13.88 -10.29 5.97
C ALA A 416 -13.43 -10.31 4.49
N PRO A 417 -14.34 -10.27 3.48
CA PRO A 417 -14.10 -10.98 2.22
C PRO A 417 -13.90 -10.06 1.01
N ALA A 418 -13.86 -8.74 1.14
CA ALA A 418 -13.64 -7.89 -0.03
C ALA A 418 -13.17 -6.51 0.40
N LEU A 419 -12.02 -6.48 1.08
CA LEU A 419 -11.34 -5.22 1.30
C LEU A 419 -10.91 -4.66 -0.07
N PRO A 420 -11.17 -3.37 -0.36
CA PRO A 420 -10.86 -2.76 -1.65
C PRO A 420 -9.46 -3.10 -2.18
N GLY A 421 -9.41 -3.60 -3.41
CA GLY A 421 -8.17 -4.00 -4.08
C GLY A 421 -7.70 -5.44 -3.81
N LEU A 422 -8.41 -6.23 -2.98
CA LEU A 422 -8.13 -7.66 -2.79
C LEU A 422 -9.22 -8.53 -3.42
N GLN A 423 -8.83 -9.55 -4.19
CA GLN A 423 -9.76 -10.60 -4.62
C GLN A 423 -9.68 -11.74 -3.60
N ASN A 424 -10.81 -12.34 -3.20
CA ASN A 424 -10.74 -13.46 -2.28
C ASN A 424 -10.06 -14.67 -2.94
N PRO A 425 -9.12 -15.34 -2.26
CA PRO A 425 -8.98 -16.77 -2.46
C PRO A 425 -10.29 -17.39 -1.94
N GLY A 426 -11.07 -18.04 -2.81
CA GLY A 426 -12.28 -18.75 -2.39
C GLY A 426 -11.99 -19.77 -1.28
N PRO A 427 -13.01 -20.25 -0.54
CA PRO A 427 -12.79 -21.28 0.47
C PRO A 427 -12.15 -22.51 -0.17
N ALA A 428 -11.07 -23.01 0.43
CA ALA A 428 -10.37 -24.23 0.05
C ALA A 428 -11.21 -25.49 0.29
#